data_AF-A0A830BHQ8-F1
#
_entry.id   AF-A0A830BHQ8-F1
#
_cell.length_a   1.000
_cell.length_b   1.000
_cell.length_c   1.000
_cell.angle_alpha   90.00
_cell.angle_beta   90.00
_cell.angle_gamma   90.00
#
_symmetry.space_group_name_H-M   'P 1'
#
loop_
_entity.id
_entity.type
_entity.pdbx_description
1 polymer ?
#
loop_
_entity_poly.entity_id
_entity_poly.type
_entity_poly.pdbx_seq_one_letter_code
_entity_poly.pdbx_strand_id
1 'polypeptide(L)' 'MKGGVVAVIAIVDVFSLVVRPGRAVTCGQVDASMAPCISYLTGHEGPSPPCCSGVKAVKGMAH' A
#
# COMPACT_ATOMS: atom_id res chain seq x y z
N MET A 1 -22.37 -19.26 30.20
CA MET A 1 -21.97 -19.50 28.79
C MET A 1 -22.51 -18.48 27.79
N LYS A 2 -23.78 -18.04 27.85
CA LYS A 2 -24.36 -17.10 26.86
C LYS A 2 -23.76 -15.69 26.90
N GLY A 3 -23.50 -15.15 28.10
CA GLY A 3 -22.93 -13.80 28.27
C GLY A 3 -21.49 -13.65 27.73
N GLY A 4 -20.69 -14.73 27.79
CA GLY A 4 -19.34 -14.72 27.23
C GLY A 4 -19.33 -14.63 25.71
N VAL A 5 -20.24 -15.36 25.04
CA VAL A 5 -20.38 -15.31 23.57
C VAL A 5 -20.81 -13.92 23.12
N VAL A 6 -21.77 -13.29 23.80
CA VAL A 6 -22.22 -11.93 23.48
C VAL A 6 -21.08 -10.91 23.65
N ALA A 7 -20.28 -11.03 24.71
CA ALA A 7 -19.13 -10.16 24.94
C ALA A 7 -18.06 -10.31 23.84
N VAL A 8 -17.74 -11.54 23.42
CA VAL A 8 -16.75 -11.79 22.36
C VAL A 8 -17.19 -11.19 21.03
N ILE A 9 -18.46 -11.37 20.64
CA ILE A 9 -18.99 -10.81 19.39
C ILE A 9 -18.90 -9.28 19.40
N ALA A 10 -19.32 -8.64 20.49
CA ALA A 10 -19.25 -7.19 20.63
C ALA A 10 -17.80 -6.64 20.52
N ILE A 11 -16.82 -7.36 21.06
CA ILE A 11 -15.41 -6.96 20.98
C ILE A 11 -14.88 -7.08 19.54
N VAL A 12 -15.25 -8.14 18.81
CA VAL A 12 -14.82 -8.36 17.43
C VAL A 12 -15.39 -7.30 16.47
N ASP A 13 -16.66 -6.93 16.63
CA ASP A 13 -17.28 -5.85 15.84
C ASP A 13 -16.57 -4.51 16.07
N VAL A 14 -16.33 -4.14 17.32
CA VAL A 14 -15.61 -2.90 17.65
C VAL A 14 -14.19 -2.91 17.08
N PHE A 15 -13.49 -4.04 17.16
CA PHE A 15 -12.15 -4.17 16.60
C PHE A 15 -12.15 -4.01 15.08
N SER A 16 -13.11 -4.63 14.39
CA SER A 16 -13.22 -4.55 12.93
C SER A 16 -13.54 -3.13 12.42
N LEU A 17 -14.27 -2.34 13.21
CA LEU A 17 -14.55 -0.93 12.91
C LEU A 17 -13.33 -0.02 13.14
N VAL A 18 -12.46 -0.37 14.08
CA VAL A 18 -11.24 0.40 14.41
C VAL A 18 -10.08 0.04 13.50
N VAL A 19 -10.01 -1.20 13.02
CA VAL A 19 -9.02 -1.63 12.04
C VAL A 19 -9.32 -0.95 10.71
N ARG A 20 -8.61 0.15 10.43
CA ARG A 20 -8.47 0.62 9.06
C ARG A 20 -7.71 -0.49 8.32
N PRO A 21 -8.27 -1.10 7.26
CA PRO A 21 -7.45 -1.96 6.41
C PRO A 21 -6.30 -1.08 5.95
N GLY A 22 -5.07 -1.45 6.33
CA GLY A 22 -3.90 -0.81 5.76
C GLY A 22 -4.09 -0.91 4.25
N ARG A 23 -4.02 0.22 3.53
CA ARG A 23 -3.90 0.16 2.07
C ARG A 23 -2.52 -0.43 1.82
N ALA A 24 -2.44 -1.76 1.86
CA ALA A 24 -1.24 -2.49 1.55
C ALA A 24 -0.85 -2.07 0.14
N VAL A 25 0.28 -1.37 0.03
CA VAL A 25 0.87 -1.07 -1.26
C VAL A 25 1.20 -2.41 -1.90
N THR A 26 0.55 -2.71 -3.02
CA THR A 26 0.76 -3.97 -3.71
C THR A 26 2.04 -3.88 -4.54
N CYS A 27 2.77 -5.00 -4.67
CA CYS A 27 3.94 -5.05 -5.54
C CYS A 27 3.57 -4.68 -7.00
N GLY A 28 2.36 -5.00 -7.46
CA GLY A 28 1.88 -4.61 -8.79
C GLY A 28 1.73 -3.09 -8.97
N GLN A 29 1.30 -2.36 -7.93
CA GLN A 29 1.24 -0.89 -7.98
C GLN A 29 2.63 -0.25 -8.01
N VAL A 30 3.58 -0.83 -7.26
CA VAL A 30 4.98 -0.39 -7.28
C VAL A 30 5.60 -0.67 -8.64
N ASP A 31 5.44 -1.89 -9.16
CA ASP A 31 5.98 -2.31 -10.44
C ASP A 31 5.49 -1.42 -11.59
N ALA A 32 4.18 -1.18 -11.68
CA ALA A 32 3.60 -0.29 -12.67
C ALA A 32 4.12 1.15 -12.57
N SER A 33 4.37 1.64 -11.35
CA SER A 33 4.91 2.98 -11.13
C SER A 33 6.41 3.07 -11.44
N MET A 34 7.15 1.97 -11.32
CA MET A 34 8.60 1.92 -11.53
C MET A 34 9.00 1.46 -12.94
N ALA A 35 8.09 0.89 -13.74
CA ALA A 35 8.31 0.53 -15.13
C ALA A 35 9.04 1.62 -15.98
N PRO A 36 8.70 2.92 -15.91
CA PRO A 36 9.43 3.95 -16.65
C PRO A 36 10.86 4.23 -16.14
N CYS A 37 11.25 3.69 -15.00
CA CYS A 37 12.58 3.86 -14.41
C CYS A 37 13.58 2.78 -14.85
N ILE A 38 13.16 1.72 -15.56
CA ILE A 38 14.03 0.58 -15.87
C ILE A 38 15.32 1.01 -16.57
N SER A 39 15.25 1.87 -17.58
CA SER A 39 16.46 2.35 -18.29
C SER A 39 17.43 3.09 -17.37
N TYR A 40 16.92 3.92 -16.46
CA TYR A 40 17.75 4.61 -15.46
C TYR A 40 18.35 3.64 -14.44
N LEU A 41 17.54 2.72 -13.91
CA LEU A 41 17.96 1.72 -12.93
C LEU A 41 18.97 0.72 -13.49
N THR A 42 18.98 0.51 -14.81
CA THR A 42 19.94 -0.33 -15.52
C THR A 42 21.18 0.43 -15.98
N GLY A 43 21.34 1.70 -15.60
CA GLY A 43 22.57 2.47 -15.84
C GLY A 43 22.67 3.13 -17.21
N HIS A 44 21.55 3.31 -17.91
CA HIS A 44 21.51 4.06 -19.17
C HIS A 44 21.37 5.56 -18.91
N GLU A 45 20.31 6.17 -19.44
CA GLU A 45 20.03 7.60 -19.38
C GLU A 45 19.52 8.02 -17.99
N GLY A 46 19.61 9.32 -17.68
CA GLY A 46 19.05 9.90 -16.45
C GLY A 46 17.55 9.64 -16.31
N PRO A 47 16.97 9.85 -15.10
CA PRO A 47 15.58 9.53 -14.85
C PRO A 47 14.66 10.37 -15.73
N SER A 48 13.81 9.69 -16.50
CA SER A 48 12.81 10.33 -17.34
C SER A 48 11.76 11.06 -16.46
N PRO A 49 11.10 12.13 -16.97
CA PRO A 49 9.97 12.75 -16.29
C PRO A 49 8.90 11.76 -15.77
N PRO A 50 8.48 10.71 -16.52
CA PRO A 50 7.56 9.71 -16.00
C PRO A 50 8.16 8.85 -14.88
N CYS A 51 9.46 8.52 -14.92
CA CYS A 51 10.11 7.84 -13.80
C CYS A 51 10.03 8.66 -12.51
N CYS A 52 10.33 9.97 -12.58
CA CYS A 52 10.23 10.86 -11.42
C CYS A 52 8.80 10.96 -10.87
N SER A 53 7.79 11.03 -11.75
CA SER A 53 6.37 11.01 -11.35
C SER A 53 5.97 9.69 -10.69
N GLY A 54 6.45 8.55 -11.23
CA GLY A 54 6.23 7.22 -10.66
C GLY A 54 6.81 7.08 -9.25
N VAL A 55 8.05 7.52 -9.03
CA VAL A 55 8.68 7.49 -7.70
C VAL A 55 7.92 8.38 -6.70
N LYS A 56 7.44 9.55 -7.12
CA LYS A 56 6.58 10.40 -6.28
C LYS A 56 5.26 9.73 -5.93
N ALA A 57 4.65 9.02 -6.88
CA ALA A 57 3.43 8.26 -6.62
C ALA A 57 3.69 7.17 -5.58
N VAL A 58 4.75 6.37 -5.72
CA VAL A 58 5.13 5.32 -4.74
C VAL A 58 5.35 5.93 -3.36
N LYS A 59 6.05 7.07 -3.26
CA LYS A 59 6.21 7.79 -1.99
C LYS A 59 4.88 8.20 -1.37
N GLY A 60 3.90 8.61 -2.19
CA GLY A 60 2.56 8.95 -1.72
C GLY A 60 1.69 7.74 -1.34
N MET A 61 2.08 6.52 -1.74
CA MET A 61 1.38 5.30 -1.32
C MET A 61 1.77 4.86 0.10
N ALA A 62 2.96 5.21 0.56
CA ALA A 62 3.43 4.95 1.91
C ALA A 62 2.82 5.97 2.90
N HIS A 63 1.61 5.66 3.40
CA HIS A 63 0.92 6.41 4.45
C HIS A 63 1.15 5.80 5.83
#